data_AF-A0AAW0LI41-F1
#
_entry.id   AF-A0AAW0LI41-F1
#
_cell.length_a   1.000
_cell.length_b   1.000
_cell.length_c   1.000
_cell.angle_alpha   90.00
_cell.angle_beta   90.00
_cell.angle_gamma   90.00
#
_symmetry.space_group_name_H-M   'P 1'
#
loop_
_entity.id
_entity.type
_entity.pdbx_description
1 polymer ?
#
loop_
_entity_poly.entity_id
_entity_poly.type
_entity_poly.pdbx_seq_one_letter_code
_entity_poly.pdbx_strand_id
1 'polypeptide(L)'
;ENERIIEIALRDLEGGENSTFQTLVNPQRFVPNSHVHGITTRMVNKADVPRMEDLIPILLQFVRSRQKPGGYVVLAAHNARSFDVPFLRSEFTRCKAEFPSNWLFVDTLTLAREMMKSKGEKSTSISLQALRQSFEIPLTGKAHRAMADVDLLSIILPRLTFVLKWSISDLIMKSFLPSDSPKSKKKSLR
;
A
#
# COMPACT_ATOMS: atom_id res chain seq x y z
N GLU A 1 7.21 -12.36 -11.23
CA GLU A 1 7.37 -13.61 -10.44
C GLU A 1 8.65 -13.70 -9.58
N ASN A 2 9.64 -12.80 -9.72
CA ASN A 2 10.92 -12.92 -9.01
C ASN A 2 11.20 -11.89 -7.90
N GLU A 3 10.34 -10.92 -7.67
CA GLU A 3 10.56 -9.91 -6.63
C GLU A 3 9.92 -10.36 -5.32
N ARG A 4 10.55 -9.98 -4.20
CA ARG A 4 10.15 -10.33 -2.83
C ARG A 4 9.95 -9.05 -2.04
N ILE A 5 8.99 -9.07 -1.13
CA ILE A 5 8.81 -7.96 -0.18
C ILE A 5 9.99 -7.95 0.79
N ILE A 6 10.56 -6.76 1.01
CA ILE A 6 11.71 -6.53 1.92
C ILE A 6 11.39 -5.57 3.06
N GLU A 7 10.26 -4.88 3.00
CA GLU A 7 9.76 -3.97 4.03
C GLU A 7 8.23 -3.96 3.94
N ILE A 8 7.56 -4.00 5.10
CA ILE A 8 6.11 -3.78 5.23
C ILE A 8 5.92 -2.63 6.21
N ALA A 9 5.03 -1.70 5.86
CA ALA A 9 4.58 -0.64 6.73
C ALA A 9 3.07 -0.47 6.64
N LEU A 10 2.41 -0.19 7.76
CA LEU A 10 0.98 0.11 7.86
C LEU A 10 0.77 1.20 8.92
N ARG A 11 -0.24 2.04 8.70
CA ARG A 11 -0.77 2.98 9.69
C ARG A 11 -2.29 2.86 9.71
N ASP A 12 -2.83 2.63 10.90
CA ASP A 12 -4.25 2.78 11.16
C ASP A 12 -4.60 4.26 11.31
N LEU A 13 -5.57 4.71 10.52
CA LEU A 13 -6.03 6.10 10.50
C LEU A 13 -6.91 6.46 11.70
N GLU A 14 -7.43 5.48 12.45
CA GLU A 14 -8.08 5.76 13.74
C GLU A 14 -7.08 6.24 14.81
N GLY A 15 -5.78 6.02 14.60
CA GLY A 15 -4.73 6.47 15.51
C GLY A 15 -4.70 5.69 16.84
N GLY A 16 -4.21 6.32 17.91
CA GLY A 16 -4.04 5.67 19.21
C GLY A 16 -2.71 4.92 19.37
N GLU A 17 -2.54 4.27 20.52
CA GLU A 17 -1.31 3.53 20.82
C GLU A 17 -1.15 2.36 19.84
N ASN A 18 0.09 2.11 19.41
CA ASN A 18 0.43 1.04 18.46
C ASN A 18 -0.38 1.10 17.15
N SER A 19 -0.74 2.31 16.67
CA SER A 19 -1.46 2.49 15.40
C SER A 19 -0.59 2.28 14.16
N THR A 20 0.68 1.93 14.33
CA THR A 20 1.63 1.71 13.22
C THR A 20 2.27 0.34 13.33
N PHE A 21 2.50 -0.28 12.18
CA PHE A 21 3.26 -1.51 12.03
C PHE A 21 4.36 -1.28 11.01
N GLN A 22 5.61 -1.56 11.34
CA GLN A 22 6.73 -1.48 10.40
C GLN A 22 7.73 -2.58 10.67
N THR A 23 8.15 -3.29 9.63
CA THR A 23 9.26 -4.23 9.73
C THR A 23 9.98 -4.39 8.40
N LEU A 24 11.28 -4.68 8.48
CA LEU A 24 11.97 -5.31 7.36
C LEU A 24 11.47 -6.76 7.23
N VAL A 25 11.69 -7.34 6.05
CA VAL A 25 11.36 -8.74 5.77
C VAL A 25 12.57 -9.40 5.15
N ASN A 26 12.93 -10.58 5.65
CA ASN A 26 13.98 -11.40 5.05
C ASN A 26 13.41 -12.08 3.80
N PRO A 27 13.84 -11.69 2.59
CA PRO A 27 13.32 -12.27 1.35
C PRO A 27 13.99 -13.61 1.01
N GLN A 28 14.92 -14.08 1.86
CA GLN A 28 15.77 -15.25 1.68
C GLN A 28 16.54 -15.24 0.35
N ARG A 29 16.93 -14.04 -0.10
CA ARG A 29 17.69 -13.81 -1.34
C ARG A 29 18.41 -12.47 -1.31
N PHE A 30 19.26 -12.24 -2.31
CA PHE A 30 19.89 -10.94 -2.54
C PHE A 30 18.85 -9.83 -2.77
N VAL A 31 19.07 -8.66 -2.16
CA VAL A 31 18.28 -7.44 -2.33
C VAL A 31 18.94 -6.54 -3.37
N PRO A 32 18.39 -6.40 -4.60
CA PRO A 32 18.90 -5.49 -5.61
C PRO A 32 18.53 -4.04 -5.29
N ASN A 33 19.13 -3.08 -6.01
CA ASN A 33 18.71 -1.66 -5.99
C ASN A 33 18.68 -0.99 -4.60
N SER A 34 19.54 -1.44 -3.68
CA SER A 34 19.65 -0.87 -2.33
C SER A 34 19.97 0.64 -2.31
N HIS A 35 20.49 1.20 -3.40
CA HIS A 35 20.68 2.64 -3.58
C HIS A 35 19.37 3.43 -3.69
N VAL A 36 18.26 2.80 -4.09
CA VAL A 36 16.94 3.44 -4.22
C VAL A 36 16.23 3.54 -2.87
N HIS A 37 16.13 2.42 -2.15
CA HIS A 37 15.33 2.29 -0.93
C HIS A 37 16.18 2.24 0.37
N GLY A 38 17.50 2.15 0.25
CA GLY A 38 18.42 2.16 1.39
C GLY A 38 18.45 0.87 2.23
N ILE A 39 17.84 -0.22 1.76
CA ILE A 39 17.81 -1.51 2.47
C ILE A 39 18.82 -2.45 1.82
N THR A 40 19.77 -2.96 2.60
CA THR A 40 20.80 -3.88 2.09
C THR A 40 20.47 -5.33 2.42
N THR A 41 21.02 -6.28 1.66
CA THR A 41 20.93 -7.72 1.97
C THR A 41 21.39 -8.02 3.41
N ARG A 42 22.42 -7.31 3.90
CA ARG A 42 22.90 -7.46 5.30
C ARG A 42 21.84 -7.07 6.33
N MET A 43 21.03 -6.04 6.05
CA MET A 43 19.99 -5.58 6.97
C MET A 43 18.88 -6.61 7.11
N VAL A 44 18.41 -7.17 5.99
CA VAL A 44 17.29 -8.13 5.98
C VAL A 44 17.69 -9.53 6.46
N ASN A 45 18.99 -9.83 6.53
CA ASN A 45 19.52 -11.11 7.01
C ASN A 45 19.83 -11.12 8.51
N LYS A 46 19.55 -10.05 9.24
CA LYS A 46 19.70 -10.05 10.71
C LYS A 46 18.72 -11.04 11.34
N ALA A 47 19.11 -11.62 12.49
CA ALA A 47 18.36 -12.69 13.15
C ALA A 47 16.96 -12.26 13.62
N ASP A 48 16.78 -10.98 13.92
CA ASP A 48 15.51 -10.38 14.35
C ASP A 48 14.57 -9.99 13.20
N VAL A 49 15.03 -10.09 11.94
CA VAL A 49 14.20 -9.78 10.78
C VAL A 49 13.43 -11.03 10.33
N PRO A 50 12.09 -11.02 10.42
CA PRO A 50 11.29 -12.20 10.14
C PRO A 50 11.29 -12.53 8.65
N ARG A 51 11.13 -13.80 8.32
CA ARG A 51 10.74 -14.22 6.98
C ARG A 51 9.26 -13.96 6.79
N MET A 52 8.81 -13.98 5.54
CA MET A 52 7.40 -13.75 5.24
C MET A 52 6.47 -14.80 5.87
N GLU A 53 6.93 -16.06 5.96
CA GLU A 53 6.19 -17.16 6.59
C GLU A 53 5.90 -16.89 8.08
N ASP A 54 6.84 -16.29 8.80
CA ASP A 54 6.70 -15.91 10.21
C ASP A 54 5.92 -14.59 10.36
N LEU A 55 6.01 -13.71 9.37
CA LEU A 55 5.42 -12.38 9.40
C LEU A 55 3.91 -12.38 9.12
N ILE A 56 3.41 -13.22 8.22
CA ILE A 56 1.99 -13.22 7.83
C ILE A 56 1.06 -13.39 9.05
N PRO A 57 1.27 -14.35 9.97
CA PRO A 57 0.43 -14.47 11.17
C PRO A 57 0.45 -13.20 12.04
N ILE A 58 1.61 -12.56 12.19
CA ILE A 58 1.78 -11.32 12.95
C ILE A 58 1.01 -10.17 12.28
N LEU A 59 1.14 -10.05 10.96
CA LEU A 59 0.45 -9.04 10.16
C LEU A 59 -1.08 -9.19 10.26
N LEU A 60 -1.58 -10.42 10.13
CA LEU A 60 -3.00 -10.73 10.27
C LEU A 60 -3.51 -10.40 11.68
N GLN A 61 -2.73 -10.71 12.71
CA GLN A 61 -3.07 -10.39 14.11
C GLN A 61 -3.10 -8.88 14.35
N PHE A 62 -2.12 -8.13 13.81
CA PHE A 62 -2.12 -6.67 13.87
C PHE A 62 -3.40 -6.11 13.27
N VAL A 63 -3.71 -6.45 12.01
CA VAL A 63 -4.91 -5.93 11.33
C VAL A 63 -6.19 -6.34 12.05
N ARG A 64 -6.29 -7.60 12.53
CA ARG A 64 -7.44 -8.07 13.31
C ARG A 64 -7.65 -7.26 14.59
N SER A 65 -6.57 -6.88 15.28
CA SER A 65 -6.66 -6.07 16.50
C SER A 65 -7.20 -4.65 16.27
N ARG A 66 -7.13 -4.16 15.03
CA ARG A 66 -7.61 -2.83 14.61
C ARG A 66 -8.97 -2.89 13.91
N GLN A 67 -9.40 -4.09 13.51
CA GLN A 67 -10.63 -4.27 12.75
C GLN A 67 -11.87 -4.08 13.65
N LYS A 68 -12.85 -3.33 13.15
CA LYS A 68 -14.20 -3.26 13.76
C LYS A 68 -14.97 -4.57 13.56
N PRO A 69 -15.64 -5.11 14.59
CA PRO A 69 -16.47 -6.30 14.47
C PRO A 69 -17.51 -6.17 13.36
N GLY A 70 -17.61 -7.18 12.48
CA GLY A 70 -18.56 -7.20 11.37
C GLY A 70 -18.26 -6.23 10.21
N GLY A 71 -17.15 -5.49 10.25
CA GLY A 71 -16.77 -4.53 9.21
C GLY A 71 -15.76 -5.05 8.18
N TYR A 72 -15.65 -4.30 7.08
CA TYR A 72 -14.55 -4.44 6.13
C TYR A 72 -13.27 -3.82 6.68
N VAL A 73 -12.13 -4.41 6.33
CA VAL A 73 -10.82 -3.77 6.45
C VAL A 73 -10.50 -3.15 5.09
N VAL A 74 -10.26 -1.84 5.05
CA VAL A 74 -9.92 -1.12 3.81
C VAL A 74 -8.44 -0.72 3.84
N LEU A 75 -7.63 -1.38 3.01
CA LEU A 75 -6.21 -1.13 2.86
C LEU A 75 -5.97 -0.18 1.68
N ALA A 76 -5.56 1.04 1.96
CA ALA A 76 -5.24 2.03 0.93
C ALA A 76 -3.74 2.03 0.61
N ALA A 77 -3.40 1.97 -0.68
CA ALA A 77 -2.03 2.17 -1.17
C ALA A 77 -2.06 2.99 -2.47
N HIS A 78 -0.90 3.53 -2.87
CA HIS A 78 -0.80 4.36 -4.07
C HIS A 78 -0.23 3.54 -5.23
N ASN A 79 -1.02 3.35 -6.29
CA ASN A 79 -0.77 2.36 -7.34
C ASN A 79 -0.94 0.90 -6.87
N ALA A 80 -1.79 0.70 -5.85
CA ALA A 80 -1.97 -0.57 -5.15
C ALA A 80 -2.25 -1.75 -6.09
N ARG A 81 -3.10 -1.54 -7.11
CA ARG A 81 -3.54 -2.61 -8.01
C ARG A 81 -2.41 -3.13 -8.90
N SER A 82 -1.46 -2.26 -9.26
CA SER A 82 -0.37 -2.59 -10.18
C SER A 82 0.96 -2.83 -9.47
N PHE A 83 1.08 -2.49 -8.18
CA PHE A 83 2.32 -2.59 -7.42
C PHE A 83 2.13 -3.42 -6.14
N ASP A 84 1.61 -2.85 -5.06
CA ASP A 84 1.59 -3.49 -3.74
C ASP A 84 0.83 -4.82 -3.69
N VAL A 85 -0.39 -4.86 -4.23
CA VAL A 85 -1.28 -6.02 -4.12
C VAL A 85 -0.73 -7.26 -4.85
N PRO A 86 -0.21 -7.15 -6.09
CA PRO A 86 0.48 -8.27 -6.73
C PRO A 86 1.62 -8.89 -5.91
N PHE A 87 2.45 -8.07 -5.24
CA PHE A 87 3.54 -8.58 -4.40
C PHE A 87 3.01 -9.25 -3.14
N LEU A 88 2.08 -8.59 -2.44
CA LEU A 88 1.48 -9.14 -1.23
C LEU A 88 0.77 -10.46 -1.53
N ARG A 89 0.07 -10.54 -2.66
CA ARG A 89 -0.58 -11.77 -3.10
C ARG A 89 0.42 -12.88 -3.39
N SER A 90 1.53 -12.59 -4.07
CA SER A 90 2.57 -13.59 -4.33
C SER A 90 3.14 -14.14 -3.02
N GLU A 91 3.38 -13.30 -2.03
CA GLU A 91 3.89 -13.70 -0.72
C GLU A 91 2.89 -14.57 0.06
N PHE A 92 1.61 -14.20 0.09
CA PHE A 92 0.56 -15.03 0.69
C PHE A 92 0.46 -16.40 0.01
N THR A 93 0.43 -16.44 -1.33
CA THR A 93 0.41 -17.69 -2.09
C THR A 93 1.65 -18.56 -1.80
N ARG A 94 2.86 -17.98 -1.76
CA ARG A 94 4.10 -18.71 -1.42
C ARG A 94 4.04 -19.34 -0.04
N CYS A 95 3.46 -18.63 0.92
CA CYS A 95 3.32 -19.10 2.30
C CYS A 95 2.07 -19.96 2.52
N LYS A 96 1.33 -20.31 1.45
CA LYS A 96 0.07 -21.07 1.51
C LYS A 96 -0.95 -20.44 2.47
N ALA A 97 -0.95 -19.12 2.55
CA ALA A 97 -1.88 -18.33 3.34
C ALA A 97 -2.94 -17.69 2.45
N GLU A 98 -4.11 -17.44 3.02
CA GLU A 98 -5.22 -16.78 2.35
C GLU A 98 -5.43 -15.37 2.90
N PHE A 99 -5.91 -14.47 2.04
CA PHE A 99 -6.39 -13.18 2.51
C PHE A 99 -7.72 -13.35 3.24
N PRO A 100 -7.96 -12.63 4.34
CA PRO A 100 -9.29 -12.54 4.91
C PRO A 100 -10.29 -11.99 3.88
N SER A 101 -11.46 -12.61 3.79
CA SER A 101 -12.48 -12.30 2.78
C SER A 101 -13.07 -10.89 2.89
N ASN A 102 -12.91 -10.25 4.06
CA ASN A 102 -13.36 -8.90 4.34
C ASN A 102 -12.27 -7.83 4.10
N TRP A 103 -11.11 -8.19 3.54
CA TRP A 103 -10.08 -7.23 3.16
C TRP A 103 -10.34 -6.67 1.77
N LEU A 104 -10.46 -5.35 1.71
CA LEU A 104 -10.66 -4.58 0.50
C LEU A 104 -9.45 -3.66 0.27
N PHE A 105 -9.05 -3.48 -0.98
CA PHE A 105 -7.95 -2.60 -1.35
C PHE A 105 -8.44 -1.36 -2.09
N VAL A 106 -7.90 -0.19 -1.74
CA VAL A 106 -8.16 1.07 -2.45
C VAL A 106 -6.87 1.55 -3.10
N ASP A 107 -6.93 1.79 -4.41
CA ASP A 107 -5.82 2.36 -5.16
C ASP A 107 -5.97 3.88 -5.25
N THR A 108 -5.22 4.62 -4.45
CA THR A 108 -5.31 6.09 -4.39
C THR A 108 -4.81 6.79 -5.64
N LEU A 109 -4.09 6.09 -6.53
CA LEU A 109 -3.71 6.65 -7.84
C LEU A 109 -4.95 6.87 -8.72
N THR A 110 -5.99 6.04 -8.58
CA THR A 110 -7.25 6.23 -9.34
C THR A 110 -8.04 7.40 -8.78
N LEU A 111 -8.09 7.56 -7.46
CA LEU A 111 -8.69 8.72 -6.78
C LEU A 111 -8.00 10.01 -7.22
N ALA A 112 -6.67 10.02 -7.23
CA ALA A 112 -5.90 11.15 -7.72
C ALA A 112 -6.27 11.51 -9.16
N ARG A 113 -6.39 10.54 -10.07
CA ARG A 113 -6.84 10.77 -11.46
C ARG A 113 -8.23 11.39 -11.53
N GLU A 114 -9.16 10.93 -10.70
CA GLU A 114 -10.52 11.47 -10.67
C GLU A 114 -10.54 12.90 -10.13
N MET A 115 -9.71 13.23 -9.13
CA MET A 115 -9.54 14.60 -8.63
C MET A 115 -9.01 15.53 -9.72
N MET A 116 -8.01 15.10 -10.48
CA MET A 116 -7.46 15.91 -11.58
C MET A 116 -8.52 16.21 -12.63
N LYS A 117 -9.33 15.21 -12.98
CA LYS A 117 -10.46 15.38 -13.91
C LYS A 117 -11.51 16.34 -13.35
N SER A 118 -11.85 16.27 -12.06
CA SER A 118 -12.85 17.15 -11.46
C SER A 118 -12.38 18.61 -11.39
N LYS A 119 -11.08 18.85 -11.28
CA LYS A 119 -10.48 20.20 -11.33
C LYS A 119 -10.27 20.75 -12.75
N GLY A 120 -10.50 19.95 -13.79
CA GLY A 120 -10.19 20.32 -15.17
C GLY A 120 -8.68 20.47 -15.44
N GLU A 121 -7.83 19.96 -14.53
CA GLU A 121 -6.39 20.08 -14.63
C GLU A 121 -5.80 19.00 -15.54
N LYS A 122 -4.92 19.40 -16.46
CA LYS A 122 -4.18 18.49 -17.35
C LYS A 122 -2.82 18.04 -16.79
N SER A 123 -2.52 18.33 -15.50
CA SER A 123 -1.20 18.04 -14.94
C SER A 123 -0.81 16.58 -15.15
N THR A 124 0.46 16.38 -15.48
CA THR A 124 1.00 15.15 -16.06
C THR A 124 1.43 14.12 -15.03
N SER A 125 1.62 14.51 -13.77
CA SER A 125 2.10 13.63 -12.71
C SER A 125 1.13 13.58 -11.52
N ILE A 126 0.69 12.36 -11.23
CA ILE A 126 -0.19 12.00 -10.11
C ILE A 126 0.53 11.06 -9.13
N SER A 127 1.86 11.00 -9.22
CA SER A 127 2.68 10.25 -8.27
C SER A 127 2.48 10.76 -6.85
N LEU A 128 2.76 9.92 -5.85
CA LEU A 128 2.66 10.30 -4.44
C LEU A 128 3.45 11.59 -4.14
N GLN A 129 4.64 11.74 -4.73
CA GLN A 129 5.46 12.94 -4.58
C GLN A 129 4.89 14.17 -5.29
N ALA A 130 4.28 14.01 -6.46
CA ALA A 130 3.60 15.11 -7.15
C ALA A 130 2.37 15.58 -6.35
N LEU A 131 1.61 14.64 -5.77
CA LEU A 131 0.50 14.95 -4.87
C LEU A 131 0.99 15.67 -3.60
N ARG A 132 2.11 15.23 -3.00
CA ARG A 132 2.75 15.94 -1.88
C ARG A 132 2.99 17.41 -2.22
N GLN A 133 3.59 17.68 -3.38
CA GLN A 133 3.89 19.03 -3.84
C GLN A 133 2.62 19.83 -4.10
N SER A 134 1.63 19.26 -4.81
CA SER A 134 0.36 19.91 -5.10
C SER A 134 -0.43 20.27 -3.84
N PHE A 135 -0.31 19.47 -2.79
CA PHE A 135 -0.94 19.71 -1.50
C PHE A 135 -0.05 20.48 -0.52
N GLU A 136 1.14 20.92 -0.93
CA GLU A 136 2.07 21.67 -0.07
C GLU A 136 2.39 20.95 1.25
N ILE A 137 2.45 19.61 1.21
CA ILE A 137 2.77 18.80 2.39
C ILE A 137 4.29 18.82 2.60
N PRO A 138 4.81 19.20 3.79
CA PRO A 138 6.24 19.18 4.06
C PRO A 138 6.84 17.79 3.84
N LEU A 139 8.07 17.72 3.35
CA LEU A 139 8.78 16.45 3.26
C LEU A 139 9.23 16.03 4.66
N THR A 140 8.76 14.87 5.13
CA THR A 140 9.19 14.29 6.41
C THR A 140 9.99 13.01 6.14
N GLY A 141 11.23 12.95 6.63
CA GLY A 141 12.09 11.77 6.50
C GLY A 141 12.73 11.57 5.13
N LYS A 142 13.31 10.37 4.90
CA LYS A 142 13.88 9.97 3.60
C LYS A 142 12.80 9.33 2.74
N ALA A 143 12.64 9.85 1.52
CA ALA A 143 11.79 9.23 0.50
C ALA A 143 12.21 7.77 0.23
N HIS A 144 11.26 6.93 -0.21
CA HIS A 144 11.46 5.51 -0.57
C HIS A 144 11.66 4.52 0.58
N ARG A 145 11.29 4.90 1.82
CA ARG A 145 11.04 3.94 2.91
C ARG A 145 9.54 3.74 3.04
N ALA A 146 9.11 2.50 3.24
CA ALA A 146 7.69 2.15 3.22
C ALA A 146 6.86 2.99 4.21
N MET A 147 7.36 3.22 5.43
CA MET A 147 6.62 4.03 6.42
C MET A 147 6.55 5.51 6.05
N ALA A 148 7.57 6.07 5.39
CA ALA A 148 7.51 7.46 4.92
C ALA A 148 6.43 7.63 3.84
N ASP A 149 6.28 6.65 2.95
CA ASP A 149 5.22 6.65 1.94
C ASP A 149 3.83 6.43 2.57
N VAL A 150 3.72 5.58 3.59
CA VAL A 150 2.49 5.39 4.39
C VAL A 150 2.09 6.68 5.12
N ASP A 151 3.04 7.35 5.77
CA ASP A 151 2.79 8.60 6.48
C ASP A 151 2.33 9.69 5.51
N LEU A 152 3.01 9.83 4.38
CA LEU A 152 2.60 10.77 3.34
C LEU A 152 1.21 10.45 2.79
N LEU A 153 0.93 9.17 2.52
CA LEU A 153 -0.37 8.74 2.03
C LEU A 153 -1.49 8.97 3.06
N SER A 154 -1.20 8.83 4.36
CA SER A 154 -2.15 9.10 5.44
C SER A 154 -2.63 10.57 5.48
N ILE A 155 -1.80 11.49 4.99
CA ILE A 155 -2.15 12.92 4.85
C ILE A 155 -2.86 13.18 3.51
N ILE A 156 -2.43 12.51 2.43
CA ILE A 156 -2.98 12.71 1.09
C ILE A 156 -4.39 12.14 0.95
N LEU A 157 -4.66 10.94 1.48
CA LEU A 157 -5.94 10.26 1.29
C LEU A 157 -7.13 11.11 1.80
N PRO A 158 -7.12 11.67 3.03
CA PRO A 158 -8.19 12.56 3.49
C PRO A 158 -8.39 13.79 2.60
N ARG A 159 -7.30 14.35 2.04
CA ARG A 159 -7.38 15.51 1.13
C ARG A 159 -8.03 15.12 -0.19
N LEU A 160 -7.67 13.96 -0.76
CA LEU A 160 -8.29 13.42 -1.96
C LEU A 160 -9.80 13.21 -1.76
N THR A 161 -10.19 12.55 -0.67
CA THR A 161 -11.61 12.28 -0.40
C THR A 161 -12.38 13.56 -0.12
N PHE A 162 -11.77 14.55 0.54
CA PHE A 162 -12.38 15.86 0.76
C PHE A 162 -12.66 16.59 -0.56
N VAL A 163 -11.68 16.68 -1.46
CA VAL A 163 -11.85 17.36 -2.76
C VAL A 163 -12.88 16.63 -3.63
N LEU A 164 -12.88 15.31 -3.61
CA LEU A 164 -13.84 14.49 -4.35
C LEU A 164 -15.24 14.45 -3.73
N LYS A 165 -15.40 14.94 -2.49
CA LYS A 165 -16.62 14.79 -1.67
C LYS A 165 -17.03 13.33 -1.49
N TRP A 166 -16.05 12.45 -1.27
CA TRP A 166 -16.26 11.02 -1.11
C TRP A 166 -16.45 10.61 0.34
N SER A 167 -17.42 9.73 0.56
CA SER A 167 -17.67 9.03 1.81
C SER A 167 -16.85 7.74 1.92
N ILE A 168 -16.89 7.11 3.10
CA ILE A 168 -16.34 5.76 3.30
C ILE A 168 -17.03 4.75 2.37
N SER A 169 -18.34 4.89 2.14
CA SER A 169 -19.08 4.03 1.23
C SER A 169 -18.56 4.14 -0.21
N ASP A 170 -18.20 5.34 -0.67
CA ASP A 170 -17.60 5.54 -1.99
C ASP A 170 -16.24 4.85 -2.11
N LEU A 171 -15.41 4.91 -1.06
CA LEU A 171 -14.15 4.18 -0.99
C LEU A 171 -14.35 2.67 -1.08
N ILE A 172 -15.34 2.13 -0.36
CA ILE A 172 -15.69 0.71 -0.41
C ILE A 172 -16.15 0.33 -1.82
N MET A 173 -17.02 1.12 -2.46
CA MET A 173 -17.47 0.86 -3.84
C MET A 173 -16.34 0.91 -4.87
N LYS A 174 -15.31 1.71 -4.61
CA LYS A 174 -14.13 1.86 -5.49
C LYS A 174 -13.00 0.89 -5.15
N SER A 175 -13.15 0.12 -4.08
CA SER A 175 -12.19 -0.86 -3.64
C SER A 175 -12.22 -2.12 -4.52
N PHE A 176 -11.30 -3.04 -4.27
CA PHE A 176 -11.21 -4.32 -4.97
C PHE A 176 -10.67 -5.42 -4.08
N LEU A 177 -10.98 -6.66 -4.45
CA LEU A 177 -10.46 -7.84 -3.77
C LEU A 177 -9.05 -8.16 -4.31
N PRO A 178 -8.16 -8.75 -3.50
CA PRO A 178 -6.84 -9.17 -3.97
C PRO A 178 -6.90 -10.25 -5.09
N SER A 179 -8.01 -10.98 -5.18
CA SER A 179 -8.30 -11.92 -6.28
C SER A 179 -8.63 -11.23 -7.61
N ASP A 180 -8.98 -9.94 -7.60
CA ASP A 180 -9.39 -9.22 -8.80
C ASP A 180 -8.19 -8.99 -9.73
N SER A 181 -8.13 -9.77 -10.80
CA SER A 181 -7.13 -9.60 -11.85
C SER A 181 -7.19 -8.16 -12.40
N PRO A 182 -6.05 -7.46 -12.58
CA PRO A 182 -6.05 -6.25 -13.37
C PRO A 182 -6.56 -6.63 -14.76
N LYS A 183 -7.70 -6.08 -15.19
CA LYS A 183 -8.25 -6.34 -16.52
C LYS A 183 -7.13 -6.09 -17.53
N SER A 184 -6.63 -7.16 -18.14
CA SER A 184 -5.75 -7.09 -19.29
C SER A 184 -6.41 -6.14 -20.28
N LYS A 185 -5.76 -5.02 -20.58
CA LYS A 185 -6.12 -4.24 -21.76
C LYS A 185 -5.94 -5.20 -22.92
N LYS A 186 -7.03 -5.75 -23.46
CA LYS A 186 -7.03 -6.39 -24.78
C LYS A 186 -6.41 -5.38 -25.73
N LYS A 187 -5.15 -5.58 -26.12
CA LYS A 187 -4.60 -4.97 -27.32
C LYS A 187 -5.47 -5.52 -28.44
N SER A 188 -6.42 -4.71 -28.89
CA SER A 188 -7.02 -4.88 -30.21
C SER A 188 -5.85 -4.77 -31.19
N LEU A 189 -5.36 -5.90 -31.65
CA LEU A 189 -4.57 -5.96 -32.87
C LEU A 189 -5.49 -5.42 -33.98
N ARG A 190 -5.17 -4.22 -34.46
CA ARG A 190 -5.52 -3.77 -35.81
C ARG A 190 -4.23 -3.84 -36.62
#